data_AF-A0A2M8ETJ2-F1
#
_entry.id   AF-A0A2M8ETJ2-F1
#
_cell.length_a   1.000
_cell.length_b   1.000
_cell.length_c   1.000
_cell.angle_alpha   90.00
_cell.angle_beta   90.00
_cell.angle_gamma   90.00
#
_symmetry.space_group_name_H-M   'P 1'
#
loop_
_entity.id
_entity.type
_entity.pdbx_description
1 polymer ?
#
loop_
_entity_poly.entity_id
_entity_poly.type
_entity_poly.pdbx_seq_one_letter_code
_entity_poly.pdbx_strand_id
1 'polypeptide(L)' 'VLLSKKDLKLYIGVTSDLKRRLQQHARGDVTSTRKRRYLKLIHYEYFINKKDAKAREVFLKSGAGHEQLRQILKNTLP' A
#
# COMPACT_ATOMS: atom_id res chain seq x y z
N VAL A 1 0.67 2.65 0.30
CA VAL A 1 0.85 1.48 1.18
C VAL A 1 -0.23 1.47 2.24
N LEU A 2 -0.97 0.36 2.32
CA LEU A 2 -1.99 0.17 3.34
C LEU A 2 -1.54 -0.91 4.33
N LEU A 3 -1.84 -0.72 5.62
CA LEU A 3 -1.63 -1.72 6.66
C LEU A 3 -2.99 -2.32 7.05
N SER A 4 -3.14 -3.63 6.90
CA SER A 4 -4.32 -4.32 7.41
C SER A 4 -4.19 -4.47 8.94
N LYS A 5 -5.19 -3.97 9.67
CA LYS A 5 -5.24 -4.13 11.13
C LYS A 5 -5.62 -5.54 11.57
N LYS A 6 -6.07 -6.40 10.64
CA LYS A 6 -6.47 -7.78 10.91
C LYS A 6 -5.29 -8.75 10.93
N ASP A 7 -4.33 -8.59 10.01
CA ASP A 7 -3.22 -9.53 9.83
C ASP A 7 -1.84 -8.86 9.87
N LEU A 8 -1.80 -7.55 10.16
CA LEU A 8 -0.59 -6.73 10.23
C LEU A 8 0.27 -6.74 8.97
N LYS A 9 -0.25 -7.25 7.84
CA LYS A 9 0.45 -7.30 6.58
C LYS A 9 0.20 -6.03 5.77
N LEU A 10 1.16 -5.69 4.92
CA LEU A 10 1.05 -4.57 4.00
C LEU A 10 0.27 -4.93 2.73
N TYR A 11 -0.31 -3.91 2.12
CA TYR A 11 -0.76 -3.89 0.73
C TYR A 11 -0.06 -2.74 0.01
N ILE A 12 0.56 -3.05 -1.12
CA ILE A 12 1.33 -2.12 -1.93
C ILE A 12 0.66 -2.08 -3.31
N GLY A 13 0.28 -0.88 -3.74
CA GLY A 13 -0.47 -0.68 -4.97
C GLY A 13 -0.32 0.74 -5.49
N VAL A 14 -0.56 0.90 -6.79
CA VAL A 14 -0.62 2.19 -7.48
C VAL A 14 -2.07 2.57 -7.80
N THR A 15 -2.37 3.87 -7.84
CA THR A 15 -3.68 4.40 -8.26
C THR A 15 -3.51 5.80 -8.82
N SER A 16 -4.36 6.20 -9.77
CA SER A 16 -4.49 7.59 -10.22
C SER A 16 -5.43 8.42 -9.34
N ASP A 17 -6.21 7.75 -8.49
CA ASP A 17 -7.15 8.38 -7.57
C ASP A 17 -7.04 7.68 -6.21
N LEU A 18 -6.41 8.38 -5.25
CA LEU A 18 -6.18 7.87 -3.91
C LEU A 18 -7.49 7.74 -3.13
N LYS A 19 -8.38 8.74 -3.21
CA LYS A 19 -9.64 8.77 -2.46
C LYS A 19 -10.55 7.61 -2.87
N ARG A 20 -10.73 7.42 -4.18
CA ARG A 20 -11.51 6.29 -4.72
C ARG A 20 -10.91 4.95 -4.32
N ARG A 21 -9.58 4.80 -4.38
CA ARG A 21 -8.90 3.55 -4.01
C ARG A 21 -9.13 3.20 -2.55
N LEU A 22 -9.02 4.18 -1.64
CA LEU A 22 -9.30 3.97 -0.21
C LEU A 22 -10.75 3.53 0.03
N GLN A 23 -11.71 4.14 -0.67
CA GLN A 23 -13.13 3.74 -0.57
C GLN A 23 -13.36 2.30 -1.08
N GLN A 24 -12.74 1.90 -2.19
CA GLN A 24 -12.83 0.53 -2.70
C GLN A 24 -12.29 -0.51 -1.70
N HIS A 25 -11.15 -0.22 -1.05
CA HIS A 25 -10.61 -1.07 0.00
C HIS A 25 -11.52 -1.13 1.23
N ALA A 26 -12.11 0.00 1.63
CA ALA A 26 -13.04 0.07 2.75
C ALA A 26 -14.32 -0.74 2.49
N ARG A 27 -14.87 -0.67 1.27
CA ARG A 27 -16.07 -1.42 0.85
C ARG A 27 -15.80 -2.91 0.60
N GLY A 28 -14.53 -3.29 0.40
CA GLY A 28 -14.15 -4.67 0.10
C GLY A 28 -14.23 -5.02 -1.38
N ASP A 29 -14.24 -4.02 -2.26
CA ASP A 29 -14.33 -4.20 -3.72
C ASP A 29 -13.01 -4.70 -4.33
N VAL A 30 -11.91 -4.67 -3.55
CA VAL A 30 -10.59 -5.12 -4.00
C VAL A 30 -10.32 -6.54 -3.53
N THR A 31 -10.36 -7.51 -4.46
CA THR A 31 -10.21 -8.95 -4.21
C THR A 31 -9.05 -9.31 -3.30
N SER A 32 -7.86 -8.74 -3.52
CA SER A 32 -6.64 -9.04 -2.75
C SER A 32 -6.69 -8.60 -1.29
N THR A 33 -7.62 -7.73 -0.94
CA THR A 33 -7.75 -7.17 0.41
C THR A 33 -9.15 -7.34 1.01
N ARG A 34 -10.13 -7.86 0.26
CA ARG A 34 -11.51 -8.06 0.69
C ARG A 34 -11.63 -8.91 1.96
N LYS A 35 -10.76 -9.91 2.14
CA LYS A 35 -10.72 -10.76 3.37
C LYS A 35 -9.93 -10.13 4.52
N ARG A 36 -9.23 -9.02 4.25
CA ARG A 36 -8.28 -8.28 5.10
C ARG A 36 -8.77 -6.86 5.39
N ARG A 37 -10.10 -6.66 5.47
CA ARG A 37 -10.75 -5.36 5.74
C ARG A 37 -10.21 -4.70 7.02
N TYR A 38 -10.41 -3.38 7.12
CA TYR A 38 -9.75 -2.46 8.07
C TYR A 38 -8.30 -2.15 7.67
N LEU A 39 -8.14 -1.59 6.47
CA LEU A 39 -6.85 -1.15 5.93
C LEU A 39 -6.63 0.32 6.25
N LYS A 40 -5.57 0.64 7.00
CA LYS A 40 -5.14 2.01 7.29
C LYS A 40 -4.13 2.46 6.24
N LEU A 41 -4.32 3.65 5.66
CA LEU A 41 -3.28 4.29 4.87
C LEU A 41 -2.15 4.73 5.80
N ILE A 42 -0.93 4.25 5.56
CA ILE A 42 0.24 4.56 6.40
C ILE A 42 1.37 5.25 5.64
N HIS A 43 1.38 5.17 4.31
CA HIS A 43 2.37 5.80 3.44
C HIS A 43 1.81 5.92 2.03
N TYR A 44 2.16 6.98 1.29
CA TYR A 44 1.95 7.08 -0.14
C TYR A 44 3.01 7.99 -0.77
N GLU A 45 3.27 7.78 -2.05
CA GLU A 45 4.20 8.57 -2.85
C GLU A 45 3.44 9.05 -4.09
N TYR A 46 3.71 10.28 -4.53
CA TYR A 46 3.13 10.87 -5.73
C TYR A 46 4.18 10.91 -6.85
N PHE A 47 3.74 10.59 -8.07
CA PHE A 47 4.57 10.60 -9.26
C PHE A 47 3.79 11.26 -10.40
N ILE A 48 4.47 12.12 -11.15
CA ILE A 48 3.92 12.69 -12.40
C ILE A 48 3.89 11.62 -13.48
N ASN A 49 4.94 10.81 -13.58
CA ASN A 49 5.06 9.76 -14.59
C ASN A 49 4.52 8.41 -14.08
N LYS A 50 3.63 7.81 -14.87
CA LYS A 50 3.03 6.50 -14.55
C LYS A 50 4.05 5.35 -14.52
N LYS A 51 5.08 5.38 -15.37
CA LYS A 51 6.13 4.36 -15.42
C LYS A 51 6.97 4.38 -14.14
N ASP A 52 7.31 5.57 -13.65
CA ASP A 52 8.06 5.73 -12.39
C ASP A 52 7.25 5.19 -11.20
N ALA A 53 5.95 5.54 -11.12
CA ALA A 53 5.06 5.00 -10.11
C ALA A 53 4.99 3.46 -10.16
N LYS A 54 4.99 2.88 -11.37
CA LYS A 54 4.94 1.44 -11.57
C LYS A 54 6.26 0.75 -11.20
N ALA A 55 7.39 1.32 -11.61
CA ALA A 55 8.72 0.84 -11.24
C ALA A 55 8.89 0.87 -9.71
N ARG A 56 8.42 1.95 -9.07
CA ARG A 56 8.39 2.05 -7.61
C ARG A 56 7.50 0.99 -6.96
N GLU A 57 6.29 0.76 -7.47
CA GLU A 57 5.41 -0.30 -6.97
C GLU A 57 6.07 -1.68 -7.04
N VAL A 58 6.73 -2.00 -8.17
CA VAL A 58 7.44 -3.28 -8.37
C VAL A 58 8.59 -3.40 -7.38
N PHE A 59 9.42 -2.36 -7.25
CA PHE A 59 10.51 -2.32 -6.30
C PHE A 59 10.01 -2.52 -4.87
N LEU A 60 8.97 -1.79 -4.45
CA LEU A 60 8.43 -1.89 -3.08
C LEU A 60 7.85 -3.28 -2.76
N LYS A 61 7.42 -4.05 -3.77
CA LYS A 61 6.97 -5.44 -3.61
C LYS A 61 8.11 -6.46 -3.57
N SER A 62 9.35 -6.05 -3.86
CA SER A 62 10.54 -6.90 -3.70
C SER A 62 10.98 -7.00 -2.24
N GLY A 63 11.86 -7.94 -1.91
CA GLY A 63 12.42 -8.07 -0.56
C GLY A 63 13.15 -6.81 -0.10
N ALA A 64 14.01 -6.24 -0.95
CA ALA A 64 14.73 -5.00 -0.65
C ALA A 64 13.79 -3.80 -0.45
N GLY A 65 12.74 -3.70 -1.27
CA GLY A 65 11.74 -2.65 -1.10
C GLY A 65 10.90 -2.80 0.16
N HIS A 66 10.58 -4.03 0.57
CA HIS A 66 9.94 -4.32 1.85
C HIS A 66 10.83 -3.90 3.03
N GLU A 67 12.14 -4.16 2.96
CA GLU A 67 13.09 -3.72 4.00
C GLU A 67 13.19 -2.20 4.06
N GLN A 68 13.24 -1.52 2.92
CA GLN A 68 13.20 -0.05 2.88
C GLN A 68 11.94 0.48 3.56
N LEU A 69 10.76 -0.10 3.28
CA LEU A 69 9.51 0.29 3.95
C LEU A 69 9.57 0.08 5.46
N ARG A 70 10.16 -1.02 5.93
CA ARG A 70 10.34 -1.27 7.37
C ARG A 70 11.21 -0.20 8.02
N GLN A 71 12.30 0.19 7.36
CA GLN A 71 13.21 1.21 7.86
C GLN A 71 12.54 2.59 7.95
N ILE A 72 11.87 3.03 6.88
CA ILE A 72 11.23 4.36 6.85
C ILE A 72 9.98 4.44 7.74
N LEU A 73 9.33 3.31 8.00
CA LEU A 73 8.12 3.22 8.82
C LEU A 73 8.38 2.53 10.17
N LYS A 74 9.62 2.52 10.65
CA LYS A 74 10.05 1.81 11.87
C LYS A 74 9.23 2.12 13.12
N ASN A 75 8.73 3.36 13.23
CA ASN A 75 7.92 3.81 14.37
C ASN A 75 6.41 3.75 14.08
N THR A 76 6.01 3.36 12.87
CA THR A 76 4.61 3.27 12.43
C THR A 76 4.14 1.82 12.33
N LEU A 77 5.04 0.92 11.91
CA LEU A 77 4.78 -0.51 11.86
C LEU A 77 4.90 -1.12 13.27
N PRO A 78 4.08 -2.14 13.57
CA PRO A 78 4.18 -2.91 14.80
C PRO A 78 5.43 -3.79 14.84
#